data_AF-A0A821IVL2-F1
#
_entry.id   AF-A0A821IVL2-F1
#
_cell.length_a   1.000
_cell.length_b   1.000
_cell.length_c   1.000
_cell.angle_alpha   90.00
_cell.angle_beta   90.00
_cell.angle_gamma   90.00
#
_symmetry.space_group_name_H-M   'P 1'
#
loop_
_entity.id
_entity.type
_entity.pdbx_description
1 polymer ?
#
loop_
_entity_poly.entity_id
_entity_poly.type
_entity_poly.pdbx_seq_one_letter_code
_entity_poly.pdbx_strand_id
1 'polypeptide(L)' 'ASGCGKSTIIQLLERFYDVTSGQLLLDGIDIRQLNIDWVRSHFGLVSQEPILFDLTIAENI' A
#
# COMPACT_ATOMS: atom_id res chain seq x y z
N ALA A 1 -19.08 1.06 -9.19
CA ALA A 1 -18.41 2.37 -8.97
C ALA A 1 -16.90 2.22 -9.16
N SER A 2 -16.42 2.41 -10.39
CA SER A 2 -15.04 2.09 -10.81
C SER A 2 -14.04 3.26 -10.72
N GLY A 3 -14.42 4.37 -10.09
CA GLY A 3 -13.63 5.61 -10.12
C GLY A 3 -13.70 6.45 -8.85
N CYS A 4 -14.17 5.90 -7.73
CA CYS A 4 -14.30 6.67 -6.48
C CYS A 4 -12.97 6.79 -5.71
N GLY A 5 -11.84 6.39 -6.31
CA GLY A 5 -10.50 6.56 -5.71
C GLY A 5 -10.07 5.51 -4.67
N LYS A 6 -10.75 4.36 -4.57
CA LYS A 6 -10.34 3.28 -3.64
C LYS A 6 -8.90 2.82 -3.85
N SER A 7 -8.52 2.51 -5.09
CA SER A 7 -7.15 2.11 -5.42
C SER A 7 -6.15 3.23 -5.15
N THR A 8 -6.52 4.48 -5.39
CA THR A 8 -5.68 5.65 -5.08
C THR A 8 -5.40 5.77 -3.58
N ILE A 9 -6.40 5.54 -2.73
CA ILE A 9 -6.22 5.56 -1.27
C ILE A 9 -5.28 4.43 -0.83
N ILE A 10 -5.45 3.22 -1.37
CA ILE A 10 -4.56 2.09 -1.07
C ILE A 10 -3.11 2.44 -1.45
N GLN A 11 -2.89 3.01 -2.63
CA GLN A 11 -1.55 3.41 -3.09
C GLN A 11 -0.91 4.51 -2.23
N LEU A 12 -1.71 5.40 -1.61
CA LEU A 12 -1.22 6.39 -0.64
C LEU A 12 -0.83 5.74 0.69
N LEU A 13 -1.61 4.75 1.16
CA LEU A 13 -1.28 3.98 2.38
C LEU A 13 0.01 3.16 2.20
N GLU A 14 0.19 2.55 1.03
CA GLU A 14 1.39 1.76 0.68
C GLU A 14 2.62 2.63 0.33
N ARG A 15 2.45 3.96 0.39
CA ARG A 15 3.46 4.95 -0.01
C ARG A 15 4.03 4.71 -1.41
N PHE A 16 3.18 4.29 -2.35
CA PHE A 16 3.49 4.40 -3.78
C PHE A 16 3.36 5.84 -4.26
N TYR A 17 2.54 6.65 -3.57
CA TYR A 17 2.45 8.09 -3.72
C TYR A 17 2.41 8.76 -2.34
N ASP A 18 2.73 10.06 -2.30
CA ASP A 18 2.53 10.90 -1.12
C ASP A 18 1.34 11.86 -1.34
N VAL A 19 0.71 12.28 -0.25
CA VAL A 19 -0.37 13.27 -0.29
C VAL A 19 0.15 14.63 -0.77
N THR A 20 -0.54 15.23 -1.74
CA THR A 20 -0.20 16.57 -2.26
C THR A 20 -0.58 17.68 -1.28
N SER A 21 -1.61 17.46 -0.47
CA SER A 21 -2.07 18.38 0.58
C SER A 21 -2.65 17.60 1.75
N GLY A 22 -2.63 18.23 2.94
CA GLY A 22 -3.03 17.56 4.18
C GLY A 22 -1.97 16.60 4.72
N GLN A 23 -2.43 15.62 5.50
CA GLN A 23 -1.58 14.66 6.20
C GLN A 23 -2.23 13.28 6.23
N LEU A 24 -1.42 12.24 6.14
CA LEU A 24 -1.81 10.86 6.38
C LEU A 24 -1.04 10.36 7.60
N LEU A 25 -1.76 10.06 8.67
CA LEU A 25 -1.19 9.74 9.97
C LEU A 25 -1.33 8.25 10.25
N LEU A 26 -0.23 7.62 10.67
CA LEU A 26 -0.21 6.29 11.27
C LEU A 26 0.14 6.49 12.74
N ASP A 27 -0.80 6.16 13.64
CA ASP A 27 -0.70 6.38 15.08
C ASP A 27 -0.33 7.83 15.47
N GLY A 28 -0.86 8.80 14.71
CA GLY A 28 -0.60 10.22 14.93
C GLY A 28 0.70 10.75 14.35
N ILE A 29 1.54 9.87 13.77
CA ILE A 29 2.79 10.26 13.10
C ILE A 29 2.54 10.32 11.60
N ASP A 30 2.99 11.38 10.93
CA ASP A 30 2.89 11.47 9.48
C ASP A 30 3.68 10.33 8.84
N ILE A 31 3.03 9.55 7.98
CA ILE A 31 3.61 8.36 7.36
C ILE A 31 4.89 8.66 6.56
N ARG A 32 5.07 9.92 6.13
CA ARG A 32 6.27 10.39 5.42
C ARG A 32 7.51 10.46 6.32
N GLN A 33 7.31 10.50 7.65
CA GLN A 33 8.40 10.49 8.64
C GLN A 33 8.83 9.07 9.03
N LEU A 34 8.06 8.06 8.64
CA LEU A 34 8.31 6.66 8.96
C LEU A 34 9.17 6.02 7.87
N ASN A 35 9.97 5.02 8.26
CA ASN A 35 10.73 4.22 7.32
C ASN A 35 9.75 3.44 6.42
N ILE A 36 9.98 3.48 5.10
CA ILE A 36 9.04 2.90 4.13
C ILE A 36 8.95 1.37 4.22
N ASP A 37 10.06 0.69 4.53
CA ASP A 37 10.08 -0.77 4.66
C ASP A 37 9.33 -1.20 5.92
N TRP A 38 9.50 -0.45 7.02
CA TRP A 38 8.72 -0.64 8.24
C TRP A 38 7.23 -0.41 7.98
N VAL A 39 6.85 0.69 7.31
CA VAL A 39 5.43 0.94 6.98
C VAL A 39 4.85 -0.22 6.17
N ARG A 40 5.56 -0.66 5.12
CA ARG A 40 5.09 -1.74 4.25
C ARG A 40 5.04 -3.10 4.94
N SER A 41 5.89 -3.37 5.93
CA SER A 41 5.83 -4.62 6.70
C SER A 41 4.56 -4.74 7.57
N HIS A 42 3.83 -3.65 7.78
CA HIS A 42 2.57 -3.64 8.54
C HIS A 42 1.33 -3.87 7.66
N PHE A 43 1.48 -3.89 6.35
CA PHE A 43 0.37 -4.07 5.41
C PHE A 43 0.52 -5.36 4.60
N GLY A 44 -0.56 -6.12 4.49
CA GLY A 44 -0.73 -7.16 3.49
C GLY A 44 -1.83 -6.75 2.51
N LEU A 45 -1.55 -6.74 1.22
CA LEU A 45 -2.52 -6.39 0.19
C LEU A 45 -3.06 -7.66 -0.47
N VAL A 46 -4.38 -7.77 -0.55
CA VAL A 46 -5.08 -8.75 -1.40
C VAL A 46 -5.67 -8.00 -2.58
N SER A 47 -5.06 -8.13 -3.75
CA SER A 47 -5.53 -7.47 -4.98
C SER A 47 -6.64 -8.29 -5.66
N GLN A 48 -7.50 -7.61 -6.44
CA GLN A 48 -8.49 -8.29 -7.28
C GLN A 48 -7.84 -9.16 -8.37
N GLU A 49 -6.73 -8.68 -8.93
CA GLU A 49 -5.86 -9.42 -9.85
C GLU A 49 -4.50 -9.62 -9.13
N PRO A 50 -4.23 -10.80 -8.54
CA PRO A 50 -2.96 -11.08 -7.88
C PRO A 50 -1.82 -11.17 -8.89
N ILE A 51 -0.65 -10.66 -8.50
CA ILE A 51 0.58 -10.82 -9.28
C ILE A 51 1.09 -12.23 -9.03
N LEU A 52 1.15 -13.04 -10.09
CA LEU A 52 1.71 -14.40 -10.05
C LEU A 52 3.03 -14.40 -10.80
N PHE A 53 4.06 -14.96 -10.17
CA PHE A 53 5.37 -15.21 -10.78
C PHE A 53 5.38 -16.60 -11.41
N ASP A 54 6.15 -16.77 -12.50
CA ASP A 54 6.36 -18.06 -13.17
C ASP A 54 7.27 -18.97 -12.33
N LEU A 55 6.73 -19.39 -11.19
CA LEU A 55 7.36 -20.16 -10.12
C LEU A 55 6.34 -21.17 -9.58
N THR A 56 6.77 -22.03 -8.66
CA THR A 56 5.85 -22.97 -8.01
C THR A 56 4.83 -22.25 -7.12
N ILE A 57 3.76 -22.96 -6.74
CA ILE A 57 2.75 -22.43 -5.80
C ILE A 57 3.40 -22.03 -4.48
N ALA A 58 4.33 -22.83 -3.96
CA ALA A 58 4.99 -22.57 -2.68
C ALA A 58 5.87 -21.32 -2.70
N GLU A 59 6.41 -20.94 -3.86
CA GLU A 59 7.24 -19.74 -4.02
C GLU A 59 6.39 -18.45 -4.21
N ASN A 60 5.11 -18.58 -4.56
CA ASN A 60 4.19 -17.46 -4.72
C ASN A 60 3.45 -17.08 -3.42
N ILE A 61 3.62 -17.85 -2.34
CA ILE A 61 2.99 -17.64 -1.01
C ILE A 61 4.05 -17.25 0.01
#